data_AF-A0A350IBQ1-F1
#
_entry.id   AF-A0A350IBQ1-F1
#
_cell.length_a   1.000
_cell.length_b   1.000
_cell.length_c   1.000
_cell.angle_alpha   90.00
_cell.angle_beta   90.00
_cell.angle_gamma   90.00
#
_symmetry.space_group_name_H-M   'P 1'
#
loop_
_entity.id
_entity.type
_entity.pdbx_description
1 polymer ?
#
loop_
_entity_poly.entity_id
_entity_poly.type
_entity_poly.pdbx_seq_one_letter_code
_entity_poly.pdbx_strand_id
1 'polypeptide(L)'
;MKKNYFLVALLSFVMVTMNAQFSDDMESYADGQPIFENWWTDWGCGGGAGCAIMSSSAQANDGSLSGLIPSDGSTDAVLDLGNKIFGQWALEFMMYVPAGKTGYFNLQGTVPIGSGEWVVGNIFFNQDGANPGGGSIDDSALGAVEFT
;
A
#
# COMPACT_ATOMS: atom_id res chain seq x y z
N MET A 1 -22.43 -29.91 29.29
CA MET A 1 -22.61 -29.41 27.91
C MET A 1 -23.01 -27.93 27.82
N LYS A 2 -23.75 -27.36 28.79
CA LYS A 2 -24.22 -25.95 28.70
C LYS A 2 -23.18 -24.85 28.98
N LYS A 3 -22.03 -25.17 29.57
CA LYS A 3 -21.00 -24.19 29.98
C LYS A 3 -20.10 -23.70 28.84
N ASN A 4 -20.06 -24.43 27.72
CA ASN A 4 -19.19 -24.11 26.60
C ASN A 4 -19.87 -23.17 25.59
N TYR A 5 -21.20 -23.01 25.63
CA TYR A 5 -21.92 -22.11 24.74
C TYR A 5 -21.55 -20.65 24.96
N PHE A 6 -21.21 -20.26 26.19
CA PHE A 6 -20.76 -18.89 26.49
C PHE A 6 -19.39 -18.59 25.86
N LEU A 7 -18.45 -19.54 25.92
CA LEU A 7 -17.14 -19.42 25.29
C LEU A 7 -17.23 -19.44 23.76
N VAL A 8 -18.10 -20.29 23.19
CA VAL A 8 -18.36 -20.31 21.74
C VAL A 8 -19.00 -18.99 21.29
N ALA A 9 -19.96 -18.45 22.06
CA ALA A 9 -20.57 -17.14 21.76
C ALA A 9 -19.55 -15.99 21.81
N LEU A 10 -18.64 -16.00 22.80
CA LEU A 10 -17.55 -15.04 22.89
C LEU A 10 -16.56 -15.17 21.73
N LEU A 11 -16.16 -16.40 21.36
CA LEU A 11 -15.28 -16.63 20.20
C LEU A 11 -15.93 -16.14 18.90
N SER A 12 -17.23 -16.42 18.71
CA SER A 12 -17.96 -15.94 17.53
C SER A 12 -18.06 -14.41 17.48
N PHE A 13 -18.15 -13.74 18.62
CA PHE A 13 -18.19 -12.27 18.67
C PHE A 13 -16.83 -11.64 18.35
N VAL A 14 -15.73 -12.26 18.79
CA VAL A 14 -14.36 -11.80 18.51
C VAL A 14 -14.02 -11.96 17.03
N MET A 15 -14.41 -13.07 16.38
CA MET A 15 -14.12 -13.28 14.95
C MET A 15 -14.85 -12.29 14.03
N VAL A 16 -16.02 -11.76 14.42
CA VAL A 16 -16.76 -10.74 13.64
C VAL A 16 -16.07 -9.37 13.70
N THR A 17 -15.21 -9.13 14.70
CA THR A 17 -14.50 -7.85 14.88
C THR A 17 -13.15 -7.76 14.19
N MET A 18 -12.65 -8.84 13.57
CA MET A 18 -11.34 -8.90 12.89
C MET A 18 -11.46 -8.81 11.37
N ASN A 19 -12.23 -7.84 10.86
CA ASN A 19 -12.19 -7.51 9.43
C ASN A 19 -11.05 -6.52 9.15
N ALA A 20 -10.45 -6.58 7.96
CA ALA A 20 -9.54 -5.53 7.50
C ALA A 20 -10.26 -4.16 7.60
N GLN A 21 -9.54 -3.12 8.05
CA GLN A 21 -10.15 -1.80 8.23
C GLN A 21 -10.60 -1.17 6.91
N PHE A 22 -9.99 -1.58 5.80
CA PHE A 22 -10.48 -1.42 4.44
C PHE A 22 -9.84 -2.50 3.56
N SER A 23 -10.39 -2.69 2.37
CA SER A 23 -9.84 -3.52 1.29
C SER A 23 -10.18 -2.85 -0.01
N ASP A 24 -9.26 -2.89 -0.96
CA ASP A 24 -9.42 -2.31 -2.29
C ASP A 24 -8.94 -3.32 -3.34
N ASP A 25 -9.86 -3.77 -4.18
CA ASP A 25 -9.55 -4.64 -5.33
C ASP A 25 -9.32 -3.84 -6.62
N MET A 26 -9.40 -2.50 -6.54
CA MET A 26 -9.25 -1.53 -7.63
C MET A 26 -10.38 -1.54 -8.68
N GLU A 27 -11.37 -2.43 -8.56
CA GLU A 27 -12.40 -2.64 -9.59
C GLU A 27 -13.45 -1.52 -9.62
N SER A 28 -13.53 -0.69 -8.57
CA SER A 28 -14.47 0.43 -8.51
C SER A 28 -14.07 1.63 -9.35
N TYR A 29 -12.82 1.70 -9.83
CA TYR A 29 -12.28 2.87 -10.49
C TYR A 29 -12.50 2.84 -12.01
N ALA A 30 -12.54 4.03 -12.63
CA ALA A 30 -12.65 4.13 -14.08
C ALA A 30 -11.27 3.97 -14.75
N ASP A 31 -11.13 3.01 -15.66
CA ASP A 31 -9.88 2.74 -16.38
C ASP A 31 -9.32 4.01 -17.06
N GLY A 32 -8.01 4.22 -16.93
CA GLY A 32 -7.30 5.37 -17.46
C GLY A 32 -7.55 6.69 -16.73
N GLN A 33 -8.32 6.69 -15.64
CA GLN A 33 -8.53 7.88 -14.80
C GLN A 33 -7.61 7.88 -13.57
N PRO A 34 -7.19 9.07 -13.10
CA PRO A 34 -6.49 9.21 -11.84
C PRO A 34 -7.42 8.88 -10.67
N ILE A 35 -6.90 8.18 -9.66
CA ILE A 35 -7.62 7.79 -8.45
C ILE A 35 -7.26 8.77 -7.34
N PHE A 36 -8.19 9.69 -7.05
CA PHE A 36 -8.07 10.68 -5.98
C PHE A 36 -9.38 10.71 -5.18
N GLU A 37 -9.70 9.57 -4.57
CA GLU A 37 -10.94 9.36 -3.83
C GLU A 37 -10.78 8.24 -2.81
N ASN A 38 -11.75 8.13 -1.89
CA ASN A 38 -11.77 7.16 -0.80
C ASN A 38 -10.52 7.28 0.09
N TRP A 39 -9.60 6.30 0.03
CA TRP A 39 -8.34 6.25 0.77
C TRP A 39 -7.12 6.62 -0.09
N TRP A 40 -7.31 6.94 -1.37
CA TRP A 40 -6.22 7.35 -2.25
C TRP A 40 -6.19 8.87 -2.40
N THR A 41 -5.00 9.42 -2.22
CA THR A 41 -4.65 10.83 -2.44
C THR A 41 -3.27 10.89 -3.12
N ASP A 42 -2.66 12.05 -3.15
CA ASP A 42 -1.29 12.28 -3.54
C ASP A 42 -0.53 13.09 -2.49
N TRP A 43 0.77 13.28 -2.71
CA TRP A 43 1.62 14.09 -1.86
C TRP A 43 1.48 15.61 -2.12
N GLY A 44 0.26 16.14 -2.08
CA GLY A 44 -0.02 17.59 -2.10
C GLY A 44 0.04 18.25 -3.48
N CYS A 45 -0.03 17.45 -4.54
CA CYS A 45 -0.08 17.86 -5.94
C CYS A 45 -1.50 18.27 -6.39
N GLY A 46 -2.55 17.75 -5.72
CA GLY A 46 -3.93 18.22 -5.86
C GLY A 46 -4.84 17.37 -6.75
N GLY A 47 -4.43 16.14 -7.02
CA GLY A 47 -5.13 15.12 -7.80
C GLY A 47 -4.80 15.18 -9.27
N GLY A 48 -5.34 14.22 -10.02
CA GLY A 48 -5.20 14.19 -11.47
C GLY A 48 -4.03 13.35 -11.99
N ALA A 49 -3.95 13.23 -13.30
CA ALA A 49 -2.88 12.48 -13.97
C ALA A 49 -1.52 13.18 -13.77
N GLY A 50 -0.50 12.41 -13.43
CA GLY A 50 0.82 12.94 -13.08
C GLY A 50 0.96 13.39 -11.62
N CYS A 51 -0.09 13.26 -10.81
CA CYS A 51 -0.08 13.48 -9.36
C CYS A 51 -0.51 12.20 -8.64
N ALA A 52 -1.75 11.76 -8.91
CA ALA A 52 -2.38 10.61 -8.27
C ALA A 52 -2.08 9.30 -9.02
N ILE A 53 -2.24 8.17 -8.33
CA ILE A 53 -2.16 6.85 -8.96
C ILE A 53 -3.21 6.71 -10.07
N MET A 54 -2.86 6.03 -11.16
CA MET A 54 -3.77 5.85 -12.29
C MET A 54 -4.47 4.51 -12.19
N SER A 55 -5.79 4.45 -12.43
CA SER A 55 -6.45 3.16 -12.70
C SER A 55 -6.01 2.64 -14.06
N SER A 56 -5.69 1.36 -14.15
CA SER A 56 -5.24 0.74 -15.40
C SER A 56 -5.71 -0.70 -15.55
N SER A 57 -6.19 -1.03 -16.74
CA SER A 57 -6.45 -2.40 -17.19
C SER A 57 -5.25 -3.13 -17.79
N ALA A 58 -4.05 -2.49 -17.81
CA ALA A 58 -2.88 -3.05 -18.47
C ALA A 58 -2.32 -4.30 -17.77
N GLN A 59 -2.44 -4.35 -16.43
CA GLN A 59 -2.06 -5.46 -15.56
C GLN A 59 -3.04 -5.50 -14.40
N ALA A 60 -3.37 -6.68 -13.91
CA ALA A 60 -4.19 -6.87 -12.71
C ALA A 60 -3.79 -8.19 -12.05
N ASN A 61 -3.73 -8.21 -10.71
CA ASN A 61 -3.48 -9.45 -9.97
C ASN A 61 -4.75 -10.29 -9.85
N ASP A 62 -5.87 -9.62 -9.62
CA ASP A 62 -7.23 -10.18 -9.67
C ASP A 62 -8.12 -9.20 -10.45
N GLY A 63 -9.26 -9.66 -10.95
CA GLY A 63 -10.17 -8.79 -11.70
C GLY A 63 -9.59 -8.26 -13.01
N SER A 64 -9.86 -6.99 -13.32
CA SER A 64 -9.48 -6.32 -14.57
C SER A 64 -8.62 -5.08 -14.38
N LEU A 65 -8.57 -4.50 -13.18
CA LEU A 65 -7.93 -3.21 -12.91
C LEU A 65 -6.84 -3.32 -11.84
N SER A 66 -5.89 -2.39 -11.89
CA SER A 66 -4.92 -2.15 -10.83
C SER A 66 -4.55 -0.67 -10.74
N GLY A 67 -3.83 -0.31 -9.69
CA GLY A 67 -3.17 0.99 -9.57
C GLY A 67 -1.83 0.99 -10.31
N LEU A 68 -1.65 1.96 -11.21
CA LEU A 68 -0.46 2.14 -12.03
C LEU A 68 0.32 3.36 -11.59
N ILE A 69 1.62 3.16 -11.36
CA ILE A 69 2.63 4.22 -11.30
C ILE A 69 3.32 4.30 -12.68
N PRO A 70 3.04 5.34 -13.50
CA PRO A 70 3.42 5.37 -14.91
C PRO A 70 4.91 5.64 -15.17
N SER A 71 5.75 5.76 -14.13
CA SER A 71 7.16 6.15 -14.23
C SER A 71 7.37 7.51 -14.92
N ASP A 72 6.44 8.44 -14.74
CA ASP A 72 6.51 9.81 -15.29
C ASP A 72 7.38 10.77 -14.45
N GLY A 73 7.81 10.31 -13.27
CA GLY A 73 8.63 11.09 -12.35
C GLY A 73 7.87 12.15 -11.54
N SER A 74 6.55 12.21 -11.68
CA SER A 74 5.71 13.19 -10.96
C SER A 74 4.57 12.55 -10.18
N THR A 75 4.11 11.35 -10.56
CA THR A 75 3.08 10.62 -9.81
C THR A 75 3.62 10.22 -8.44
N ASP A 76 2.99 10.75 -7.39
CA ASP A 76 3.36 10.53 -5.98
C ASP A 76 2.11 10.12 -5.19
N ALA A 77 1.78 8.83 -5.35
CA ALA A 77 0.56 8.25 -4.81
C ALA A 77 0.65 8.04 -3.31
N VAL A 78 -0.42 8.42 -2.60
CA VAL A 78 -0.53 8.22 -1.16
C VAL A 78 -1.78 7.40 -0.85
N LEU A 79 -1.57 6.28 -0.17
CA LEU A 79 -2.64 5.51 0.46
C LEU A 79 -2.79 5.99 1.90
N ASP A 80 -3.88 6.68 2.22
CA ASP A 80 -4.18 7.15 3.57
C ASP A 80 -4.64 5.99 4.46
N LEU A 81 -3.66 5.41 5.17
CA LEU A 81 -3.90 4.36 6.17
C LEU A 81 -4.44 4.91 7.49
N GLY A 82 -4.63 6.23 7.60
CA GLY A 82 -4.98 6.94 8.81
C GLY A 82 -3.81 7.06 9.80
N ASN A 83 -3.90 8.06 10.67
CA ASN A 83 -2.89 8.32 11.70
C ASN A 83 -2.99 7.31 12.87
N LYS A 84 -2.59 6.05 12.63
CA LYS A 84 -2.67 4.97 13.61
C LYS A 84 -1.55 5.11 14.65
N ILE A 85 -1.92 5.34 15.91
CA ILE A 85 -0.96 5.61 17.00
C ILE A 85 -0.91 4.51 18.09
N PHE A 86 -1.75 3.48 18.00
CA PHE A 86 -1.73 2.33 18.91
C PHE A 86 -2.26 1.08 18.19
N GLY A 87 -1.89 -0.10 18.71
CA GLY A 87 -2.31 -1.39 18.16
C GLY A 87 -1.30 -2.02 17.20
N GLN A 88 -1.63 -3.21 16.72
CA GLN A 88 -0.88 -3.90 15.66
C GLN A 88 -1.69 -3.81 14.38
N TRP A 89 -1.02 -3.48 13.29
CA TRP A 89 -1.62 -3.26 11.98
C TRP A 89 -0.86 -4.08 10.95
N ALA A 90 -1.58 -4.53 9.93
CA ALA A 90 -1.01 -5.22 8.78
C ALA A 90 -1.41 -4.44 7.52
N LEU A 91 -0.45 -4.30 6.62
CA LEU A 91 -0.64 -3.81 5.27
C LEU A 91 -0.23 -4.94 4.33
N GLU A 92 -1.13 -5.33 3.45
CA GLU A 92 -0.90 -6.35 2.43
C GLU A 92 -1.43 -5.81 1.11
N PHE A 93 -0.63 -5.96 0.05
CA PHE A 93 -1.01 -5.62 -1.31
C PHE A 93 -0.15 -6.41 -2.29
N MET A 94 -0.67 -6.57 -3.50
CA MET A 94 0.07 -7.19 -4.60
C MET A 94 0.71 -6.08 -5.44
N MET A 95 1.99 -6.25 -5.77
CA MET A 95 2.71 -5.30 -6.59
C MET A 95 3.44 -6.02 -7.72
N TYR A 96 3.20 -5.56 -8.94
CA TYR A 96 3.92 -6.02 -10.13
C TYR A 96 4.96 -4.97 -10.54
N VAL A 97 6.24 -5.34 -10.49
CA VAL A 97 7.33 -4.52 -11.00
C VAL A 97 7.74 -5.05 -12.38
N PRO A 98 7.51 -4.30 -13.47
CA PRO A 98 7.85 -4.77 -14.82
C PRO A 98 9.35 -5.04 -14.99
N ALA A 99 9.70 -5.91 -15.93
CA ALA A 99 11.10 -6.21 -16.25
C ALA A 99 11.89 -4.93 -16.58
N GLY A 100 13.07 -4.80 -15.97
CA GLY A 100 13.94 -3.63 -16.15
C GLY A 100 13.45 -2.36 -15.43
N LYS A 101 12.42 -2.44 -14.58
CA LYS A 101 11.95 -1.35 -13.73
C LYS A 101 12.31 -1.59 -12.27
N THR A 102 12.27 -0.50 -11.50
CA THR A 102 12.48 -0.46 -10.05
C THR A 102 11.17 -0.07 -9.40
N GLY A 103 10.84 -0.69 -8.26
CA GLY A 103 9.73 -0.31 -7.41
C GLY A 103 10.22 0.40 -6.14
N TYR A 104 9.40 1.32 -5.62
CA TYR A 104 9.68 2.05 -4.39
C TYR A 104 8.39 2.37 -3.66
N PHE A 105 8.38 2.18 -2.35
CA PHE A 105 7.42 2.81 -1.44
C PHE A 105 8.06 3.01 -0.06
N ASN A 106 7.37 3.76 0.79
CA ASN A 106 7.73 3.92 2.20
C ASN A 106 6.46 3.98 3.05
N LEU A 107 6.64 4.05 4.37
CA LEU A 107 5.56 4.34 5.31
C LEU A 107 5.82 5.68 5.99
N GLN A 108 4.78 6.50 6.02
CA GLN A 108 4.81 7.82 6.63
C GLN A 108 4.36 7.77 8.10
N GLY A 109 4.98 8.59 8.95
CA GLY A 109 4.69 8.62 10.38
C GLY A 109 3.47 9.46 10.79
N THR A 110 2.99 10.35 9.91
CA THR A 110 1.91 11.29 10.23
C THR A 110 0.97 11.55 9.07
N VAL A 111 -0.31 11.77 9.38
CA VAL A 111 -1.33 12.29 8.45
C VAL A 111 -1.89 13.61 9.01
N PRO A 112 -1.92 14.73 8.26
CA PRO A 112 -1.39 14.88 6.90
C PRO A 112 0.14 14.80 6.85
N ILE A 113 0.70 14.42 5.70
CA ILE A 113 2.14 14.30 5.51
C ILE A 113 2.76 15.71 5.50
N GLY A 114 3.75 15.93 6.38
CA GLY A 114 4.53 17.17 6.43
C GLY A 114 5.74 17.12 5.48
N SER A 115 6.95 17.27 6.04
CA SER A 115 8.22 17.14 5.29
C SER A 115 8.60 15.70 4.93
N GLY A 116 7.81 14.72 5.36
CA GLY A 116 8.12 13.30 5.24
C GLY A 116 8.79 12.72 6.49
N GLU A 117 8.35 11.53 6.91
CA GLU A 117 8.95 10.72 7.97
C GLU A 117 8.92 9.24 7.54
N TRP A 118 10.08 8.65 7.27
CA TRP A 118 10.20 7.29 6.77
C TRP A 118 10.31 6.29 7.93
N VAL A 119 9.19 5.97 8.57
CA VAL A 119 9.19 5.22 9.86
C VAL A 119 9.78 3.80 9.79
N VAL A 120 9.86 3.21 8.58
CA VAL A 120 10.47 1.90 8.33
C VAL A 120 11.71 2.01 7.42
N GLY A 121 12.03 3.20 6.92
CA GLY A 121 13.03 3.43 5.89
C GLY A 121 12.45 3.42 4.47
N ASN A 122 13.31 3.22 3.48
CA ASN A 122 12.96 3.18 2.07
C ASN A 122 12.91 1.74 1.58
N ILE A 123 11.78 1.31 1.02
CA ILE A 123 11.60 -0.06 0.55
C ILE A 123 11.72 -0.06 -0.98
N PHE A 124 12.76 -0.71 -1.49
CA PHE A 124 13.06 -0.80 -2.91
C PHE A 124 12.89 -2.23 -3.43
N PHE A 125 12.54 -2.33 -4.71
CA PHE A 125 12.51 -3.57 -5.48
C PHE A 125 13.33 -3.37 -6.74
N ASN A 126 14.28 -4.26 -7.00
CA ASN A 126 15.22 -4.12 -8.12
C ASN A 126 15.89 -2.74 -8.14
N GLN A 127 16.43 -2.30 -7.00
CA GLN A 127 17.10 -1.00 -6.86
C GLN A 127 18.21 -0.85 -7.92
N ASP A 128 18.29 0.34 -8.53
CA ASP A 128 19.21 0.67 -9.63
C ASP A 128 19.13 -0.26 -10.86
N GLY A 129 18.07 -1.06 -10.97
CA GLY A 129 17.90 -2.06 -12.02
C GLY A 129 18.89 -3.23 -11.96
N ALA A 130 19.58 -3.41 -10.82
CA ALA A 130 20.71 -4.32 -10.69
C ALA A 130 20.33 -5.72 -10.18
N ASN A 131 19.16 -5.89 -9.57
CA ASN A 131 18.77 -7.13 -8.88
C ASN A 131 17.30 -7.53 -9.14
N PRO A 132 16.95 -8.02 -10.34
CA PRO A 132 15.60 -8.48 -10.64
C PRO A 132 15.13 -9.56 -9.66
N GLY A 133 13.98 -9.36 -9.02
CA GLY A 133 13.41 -10.30 -8.04
C GLY A 133 13.94 -10.12 -6.61
N GLY A 134 14.95 -9.28 -6.38
CA GLY A 134 15.36 -8.89 -5.04
C GLY A 134 14.85 -7.50 -4.64
N GLY A 135 14.91 -7.22 -3.35
CA GLY A 135 14.61 -5.90 -2.80
C GLY A 135 15.47 -5.57 -1.58
N SER A 136 15.45 -4.30 -1.20
CA SER A 136 16.25 -3.75 -0.12
C SER A 136 15.42 -2.78 0.73
N ILE A 137 15.77 -2.67 2.01
CA ILE A 137 15.28 -1.63 2.90
C ILE A 137 16.50 -0.86 3.41
N ASP A 138 16.66 0.40 3.00
CA ASP A 138 17.68 1.29 3.54
C ASP A 138 17.10 2.24 4.59
N ASP A 139 17.98 2.92 5.34
CA ASP A 139 17.63 3.84 6.43
C ASP A 139 16.66 3.23 7.47
N SER A 140 16.68 1.91 7.59
CA SER A 140 15.94 1.21 8.64
C SER A 140 16.68 1.30 9.98
N ALA A 141 15.97 1.07 11.07
CA ALA A 141 16.58 0.96 12.40
C ALA A 141 17.64 -0.17 12.51
N LEU A 142 17.66 -1.10 11.56
CA LEU A 142 18.62 -2.21 11.49
C LEU A 142 19.79 -1.93 10.52
N GLY A 143 19.81 -0.78 9.85
CA GLY A 143 20.66 -0.51 8.69
C GLY A 143 20.06 -1.06 7.40
N ALA A 144 20.91 -1.33 6.40
CA ALA A 144 20.46 -1.92 5.13
C ALA A 144 20.04 -3.39 5.31
N VAL A 145 18.86 -3.76 4.80
CA VAL A 145 18.30 -5.12 4.86
C VAL A 145 17.92 -5.57 3.45
N GLU A 146 18.46 -6.70 2.98
CA GLU A 146 18.15 -7.27 1.67
C GLU A 146 17.14 -8.43 1.79
N PHE A 147 16.30 -8.62 0.77
CA PHE A 147 15.32 -9.71 0.68
C PHE A 147 15.13 -10.21 -0.76
N THR A 148 14.59 -11.42 -0.91
CA THR A 148 14.32 -12.13 -2.17
C THR A 148 13.05 -12.95 -2.08
#